data_AF-A0A519SN63-F1
#
_entry.id   AF-A0A519SN63-F1
#
_cell.length_a   1.000
_cell.length_b   1.000
_cell.length_c   1.000
_cell.angle_alpha   90.00
_cell.angle_beta   90.00
_cell.angle_gamma   90.00
#
_symmetry.space_group_name_H-M   'P 1'
#
loop_
_entity.id
_entity.type
_entity.pdbx_description
1 polymer ?
#
loop_
_entity_poly.entity_id
_entity_poly.type
_entity_poly.pdbx_seq_one_letter_code
_entity_poly.pdbx_strand_id
1 'polypeptide(L)'
;MQAAAGVQSLGQVSKLLFMLAIPLFFTRLGVKKMLAIGMAAWVVRYLFFAYGDGAGSYWMLIAGIVLHGVCYDFFFVTGQIYTDNLAGEQFKSAAQGFITLATYGVGMLLGTLLSGRIFDQYQLAGGTHDWRLIWLIPAAIAAGVLLFLLLFRERPPARAAASVYPATASLAEAK
;
A
#
# COMPACT_ATOMS: atom_id res chain seq x y z
N MET A 1 10.81 -26.33 -14.03
CA MET A 1 10.03 -25.20 -13.48
C MET A 1 8.62 -25.19 -14.08
N GLN A 2 7.80 -26.21 -13.84
CA GLN A 2 6.40 -26.21 -14.30
C GLN A 2 5.53 -25.83 -13.09
N ALA A 3 5.02 -24.59 -13.08
CA ALA A 3 3.94 -24.03 -12.23
C ALA A 3 4.23 -22.63 -11.64
N ALA A 4 5.41 -22.04 -11.78
CA ALA A 4 5.71 -20.72 -11.17
C ALA A 4 4.71 -19.62 -11.60
N ALA A 5 4.34 -19.58 -12.89
CA ALA A 5 3.31 -18.67 -13.39
C ALA A 5 1.91 -18.95 -12.81
N GLY A 6 1.56 -20.23 -12.62
CA GLY A 6 0.28 -20.64 -12.02
C GLY A 6 0.21 -20.33 -10.52
N VAL A 7 1.33 -20.36 -9.82
CA VAL A 7 1.37 -19.94 -8.41
C VAL A 7 1.23 -18.42 -8.30
N GLN A 8 1.88 -17.65 -9.18
CA GLN A 8 1.76 -16.18 -9.19
C GLN A 8 0.36 -15.69 -9.56
N SER A 9 -0.39 -16.44 -10.40
CA SER A 9 -1.76 -16.07 -10.74
C SER A 9 -2.72 -16.11 -9.54
N LEU A 10 -2.43 -16.91 -8.51
CA LEU A 10 -3.19 -16.89 -7.25
C LEU A 10 -3.18 -15.50 -6.58
N GLY A 11 -2.06 -14.78 -6.67
CA GLY A 11 -1.96 -13.41 -6.17
C GLY A 11 -2.83 -12.43 -6.97
N GLN A 12 -2.92 -12.62 -8.30
CA GLN A 12 -3.78 -11.80 -9.17
C GLN A 12 -5.27 -12.08 -8.96
N VAL A 13 -5.64 -13.36 -8.77
CA VAL A 13 -7.01 -13.74 -8.42
C VAL A 13 -7.39 -13.14 -7.06
N SER A 14 -6.50 -13.23 -6.06
CA SER A 14 -6.70 -12.61 -4.75
C SER A 14 -6.95 -11.10 -4.88
N LYS A 15 -6.12 -10.40 -5.68
CA LYS A 15 -6.30 -8.98 -5.96
C LYS A 15 -7.67 -8.67 -6.59
N LEU A 16 -8.10 -9.44 -7.59
CA LEU A 16 -9.42 -9.23 -8.18
C LEU A 16 -10.55 -9.39 -7.14
N LEU A 17 -10.45 -10.40 -6.27
CA LEU A 17 -11.44 -10.65 -5.23
C LEU A 17 -11.48 -9.53 -4.19
N PHE A 18 -10.33 -9.07 -3.71
CA PHE A 18 -10.26 -8.00 -2.71
C PHE A 18 -10.68 -6.65 -3.29
N MET A 19 -10.30 -6.34 -4.54
CA MET A 19 -10.76 -5.15 -5.24
C MET A 19 -12.29 -5.10 -5.35
N LEU A 20 -12.95 -6.22 -5.69
CA LEU A 20 -14.41 -6.31 -5.71
C LEU A 20 -15.03 -6.12 -4.31
N ALA A 21 -14.32 -6.54 -3.26
CA ALA A 21 -14.76 -6.41 -1.87
C ALA A 21 -14.46 -5.04 -1.24
N ILE A 22 -13.69 -4.16 -1.90
CA ILE A 22 -13.33 -2.82 -1.38
C ILE A 22 -14.55 -2.02 -0.89
N PRO A 23 -15.68 -1.91 -1.63
CA PRO A 23 -16.82 -1.12 -1.17
C PRO A 23 -17.40 -1.60 0.18
N LEU A 24 -17.41 -2.93 0.39
CA LEU A 24 -17.87 -3.54 1.65
C LEU A 24 -16.94 -3.23 2.81
N PHE A 25 -15.62 -3.20 2.57
CA PHE A 25 -14.64 -2.85 3.59
C PHE A 25 -14.62 -1.35 3.88
N PHE A 26 -14.80 -0.50 2.87
CA PHE A 26 -14.87 0.95 3.05
C PHE A 26 -16.00 1.36 3.98
N THR A 27 -17.19 0.78 3.78
CA THR A 27 -18.38 1.10 4.60
C THR A 27 -18.24 0.64 6.05
N ARG A 28 -17.50 -0.43 6.34
CA ARG A 28 -17.36 -0.99 7.70
C ARG A 28 -16.09 -0.53 8.44
N LEU A 29 -14.97 -0.39 7.74
CA LEU A 29 -13.66 -0.18 8.33
C LEU A 29 -13.16 1.25 8.15
N GLY A 30 -13.51 1.90 7.03
CA GLY A 30 -12.98 3.20 6.64
C GLY A 30 -11.49 3.16 6.24
N VAL A 31 -11.01 4.27 5.67
CA VAL A 31 -9.67 4.38 5.05
C VAL A 31 -8.55 4.00 6.00
N LYS A 32 -8.48 4.63 7.19
CA LYS A 32 -7.35 4.45 8.11
C LYS A 32 -7.18 2.99 8.56
N LYS A 33 -8.28 2.29 8.86
CA LYS A 33 -8.21 0.87 9.26
C LYS A 33 -7.83 -0.02 8.09
N MET A 34 -8.33 0.27 6.88
CA MET A 34 -7.93 -0.47 5.68
C MET A 34 -6.43 -0.33 5.42
N LEU A 35 -5.88 0.89 5.44
CA LEU A 35 -4.44 1.13 5.30
C LEU A 35 -3.62 0.37 6.36
N ALA A 36 -4.05 0.40 7.62
CA ALA A 36 -3.37 -0.31 8.71
C ALA A 36 -3.42 -1.84 8.53
N ILE A 37 -4.56 -2.41 8.14
CA ILE A 37 -4.70 -3.84 7.86
C ILE A 37 -3.84 -4.25 6.66
N GLY A 38 -3.80 -3.43 5.60
CA GLY A 38 -2.94 -3.66 4.44
C GLY A 38 -1.47 -3.74 4.82
N MET A 39 -0.99 -2.80 5.65
CA MET A 39 0.40 -2.81 6.12
C MET A 39 0.70 -3.97 7.07
N ALA A 40 -0.24 -4.33 7.96
CA ALA A 40 -0.09 -5.51 8.81
C ALA A 40 -0.01 -6.81 7.99
N ALA A 41 -0.89 -6.95 6.99
CA ALA A 41 -0.84 -8.06 6.04
C ALA A 41 0.49 -8.10 5.28
N TRP A 42 1.08 -6.94 4.98
CA TRP A 42 2.37 -6.86 4.31
C TRP A 42 3.53 -7.36 5.20
N VAL A 43 3.52 -7.02 6.49
CA VAL A 43 4.48 -7.59 7.46
C VAL A 43 4.34 -9.11 7.50
N VAL A 44 3.12 -9.63 7.68
CA VAL A 44 2.87 -11.08 7.74
C VAL A 44 3.31 -11.77 6.45
N ARG A 45 3.04 -11.16 5.29
CA ARG A 45 3.47 -11.66 3.99
C ARG A 45 4.99 -11.80 3.89
N TYR A 46 5.74 -10.80 4.33
CA TYR A 46 7.20 -10.89 4.31
C TYR A 46 7.74 -11.90 5.32
N LEU A 47 7.11 -12.04 6.49
CA LEU A 47 7.46 -13.11 7.43
C LEU A 47 7.23 -14.50 6.82
N PHE A 48 6.13 -14.70 6.10
CA PHE A 48 5.89 -15.95 5.38
C PHE A 48 6.94 -16.25 4.32
N PHE A 49 7.45 -15.24 3.62
CA PHE A 49 8.57 -15.43 2.68
C PHE A 49 9.92 -15.62 3.38
N ALA A 50 10.11 -15.04 4.57
CA ALA A 50 11.34 -15.19 5.34
C ALA A 50 11.49 -16.58 5.96
N TYR A 51 10.37 -17.21 6.36
CA TYR A 51 10.36 -18.51 7.04
C TYR A 51 9.83 -19.66 6.18
N GLY A 52 9.24 -19.37 5.03
CA GLY A 52 8.76 -20.38 4.09
C GLY A 52 9.90 -21.01 3.29
N ASP A 53 9.81 -22.31 3.08
CA ASP A 53 10.75 -23.13 2.31
C ASP A 53 10.01 -24.00 1.27
N GLY A 54 10.78 -24.64 0.39
CA GLY A 54 10.25 -25.55 -0.64
C GLY A 54 9.97 -26.97 -0.14
N ALA A 55 10.11 -27.24 1.16
CA ALA A 55 9.95 -28.54 1.77
C ALA A 55 8.71 -28.57 2.66
N GLY A 56 8.87 -28.35 3.97
CA GLY A 56 7.79 -28.48 4.96
C GLY A 56 6.89 -27.25 5.08
N SER A 57 7.34 -26.09 4.62
CA SER A 57 6.63 -24.81 4.83
C SER A 57 6.21 -24.11 3.54
N TYR A 58 6.05 -24.86 2.45
CA TYR A 58 5.62 -24.33 1.15
C TYR A 58 4.28 -23.58 1.21
N TRP A 59 3.38 -24.00 2.10
CA TRP A 59 2.10 -23.32 2.34
C TRP A 59 2.29 -21.85 2.75
N MET A 60 3.39 -21.51 3.45
CA MET A 60 3.71 -20.12 3.83
C MET A 60 4.00 -19.29 2.58
N LEU A 61 4.72 -19.84 1.60
CA LEU A 61 4.98 -19.17 0.33
C LEU A 61 3.68 -18.93 -0.44
N ILE A 62 2.78 -19.92 -0.49
CA ILE A 62 1.46 -19.77 -1.11
C ILE A 62 0.62 -18.72 -0.38
N ALA A 63 0.57 -18.76 0.96
CA ALA A 63 -0.16 -17.79 1.76
C ALA A 63 0.38 -16.37 1.57
N GLY A 64 1.71 -16.20 1.48
CA GLY A 64 2.34 -14.92 1.17
C GLY A 64 1.96 -14.39 -0.22
N ILE A 65 1.77 -15.28 -1.20
CA ILE A 65 1.31 -14.89 -2.55
C ILE A 65 -0.17 -14.49 -2.53
N VAL A 66 -1.02 -15.24 -1.84
CA VAL A 66 -2.45 -14.91 -1.71
C VAL A 66 -2.65 -13.60 -0.93
N LEU A 67 -1.84 -13.33 0.10
CA LEU A 67 -1.89 -12.07 0.85
C LEU A 67 -1.58 -10.84 0.00
N HIS A 68 -1.04 -11.00 -1.22
CA HIS A 68 -0.76 -9.90 -2.13
C HIS A 68 -1.99 -9.03 -2.40
N GLY A 69 -3.17 -9.64 -2.61
CA GLY A 69 -4.41 -8.91 -2.89
C GLY A 69 -4.74 -7.91 -1.78
N VAL A 70 -4.79 -8.40 -0.54
CA VAL A 70 -5.01 -7.54 0.64
C VAL A 70 -3.98 -6.43 0.72
N CYS A 71 -2.69 -6.76 0.61
CA CYS A 71 -1.62 -5.78 0.73
C CYS A 71 -1.77 -4.66 -0.31
N TYR A 72 -1.98 -5.04 -1.57
CA TYR A 72 -2.02 -4.10 -2.68
C TYR A 72 -3.30 -3.24 -2.63
N ASP A 73 -4.46 -3.87 -2.50
CA ASP A 73 -5.75 -3.18 -2.60
C ASP A 73 -6.03 -2.28 -1.38
N PHE A 74 -5.71 -2.77 -0.18
CA PHE A 74 -5.98 -2.00 1.04
C PHE A 74 -4.99 -0.84 1.22
N PHE A 75 -3.81 -0.91 0.61
CA PHE A 75 -2.83 0.18 0.68
C PHE A 75 -2.92 1.11 -0.52
N PHE A 76 -2.71 0.59 -1.73
CA PHE A 76 -2.62 1.42 -2.94
C PHE A 76 -4.01 1.87 -3.42
N VAL A 77 -4.96 0.95 -3.62
CA VAL A 77 -6.28 1.31 -4.16
C VAL A 77 -7.04 2.19 -3.17
N THR A 78 -7.04 1.82 -1.90
CA THR A 78 -7.65 2.64 -0.83
C THR A 78 -6.97 4.00 -0.70
N GLY A 79 -5.63 4.05 -0.77
CA GLY A 79 -4.87 5.30 -0.74
C GLY A 79 -5.20 6.22 -1.92
N GLN A 80 -5.31 5.67 -3.12
CA GLN A 80 -5.73 6.41 -4.31
C GLN A 80 -7.14 6.98 -4.16
N ILE A 81 -8.11 6.18 -3.69
CA ILE A 81 -9.49 6.63 -3.42
C ILE A 81 -9.50 7.77 -2.38
N TYR A 82 -8.72 7.63 -1.31
CA TYR A 82 -8.61 8.66 -0.28
C TYR A 82 -8.04 9.97 -0.83
N THR A 83 -6.95 9.90 -1.60
CA THR A 83 -6.34 11.08 -2.19
C THR A 83 -7.23 11.74 -3.23
N ASP A 84 -7.97 10.96 -4.02
CA ASP A 84 -8.97 11.50 -4.96
C ASP A 84 -10.05 12.29 -4.23
N ASN A 85 -10.56 11.74 -3.13
CA ASN A 85 -11.56 12.41 -2.30
C ASN A 85 -11.01 13.68 -1.64
N LEU A 86 -9.72 13.71 -1.32
CA LEU A 86 -9.08 14.86 -0.68
C LEU A 86 -8.70 15.97 -1.68
N ALA A 87 -8.29 15.62 -2.90
CA ALA A 87 -7.86 16.57 -3.92
C ALA A 87 -9.01 17.34 -4.58
N GLY A 88 -10.22 16.78 -4.56
CA GLY A 88 -11.40 17.34 -5.25
C GLY A 88 -11.35 17.16 -6.77
N GLU A 89 -12.48 17.37 -7.44
CA GLU A 89 -12.65 17.02 -8.87
C GLU A 89 -11.63 17.72 -9.79
N GLN A 90 -11.28 18.97 -9.48
CA GLN A 90 -10.36 19.77 -10.29
C GLN A 90 -8.92 19.23 -10.31
N PHE A 91 -8.44 18.66 -9.20
CA PHE A 91 -7.04 18.24 -9.05
C PHE A 91 -6.84 16.72 -9.00
N LYS A 92 -7.93 15.95 -9.10
CA LYS A 92 -7.92 14.47 -9.05
C LYS A 92 -6.86 13.85 -9.96
N SER A 93 -6.83 14.23 -11.24
CA SER A 93 -5.89 13.67 -12.22
C SER A 93 -4.43 13.99 -11.89
N ALA A 94 -4.16 15.20 -11.40
CA ALA A 94 -2.81 15.61 -10.98
C ALA A 94 -2.37 14.86 -9.72
N ALA A 95 -3.27 14.67 -8.76
CA ALA A 95 -3.00 13.93 -7.53
C ALA A 95 -2.71 12.44 -7.81
N GLN A 96 -3.47 11.80 -8.71
CA GLN A 96 -3.21 10.42 -9.15
C GLN A 96 -1.88 10.30 -9.90
N GLY A 97 -1.58 11.24 -10.78
CA GLY A 97 -0.29 11.30 -11.47
C GLY A 97 0.88 11.41 -10.48
N PHE A 98 0.74 12.25 -9.46
CA PHE A 98 1.75 12.42 -8.42
C PHE A 98 1.94 11.16 -7.57
N ILE A 99 0.85 10.51 -7.12
CA ILE A 99 0.93 9.22 -6.41
C ILE A 99 1.64 8.19 -7.28
N THR A 100 1.23 8.05 -8.53
CA THR A 100 1.79 7.09 -9.48
C THR A 100 3.29 7.33 -9.67
N LEU A 101 3.72 8.58 -9.84
CA LEU A 101 5.13 8.94 -9.94
C LEU A 101 5.90 8.60 -8.66
N ALA A 102 5.32 8.90 -7.49
CA ALA A 102 5.94 8.63 -6.21
C ALA A 102 6.11 7.11 -5.96
N THR A 103 5.10 6.30 -6.30
CA THR A 103 5.09 4.87 -6.02
C THR A 103 5.78 4.04 -7.10
N TYR A 104 5.38 4.22 -8.35
CA TYR A 104 5.84 3.41 -9.48
C TYR A 104 6.97 4.08 -10.27
N GLY A 105 7.22 5.36 -10.07
CA GLY A 105 8.43 6.03 -10.58
C GLY A 105 9.55 5.92 -9.56
N VAL A 106 9.66 6.94 -8.71
CA VAL A 106 10.80 7.13 -7.79
C VAL A 106 10.87 6.00 -6.76
N GLY A 107 9.75 5.64 -6.13
CA GLY A 107 9.71 4.60 -5.11
C GLY A 107 10.17 3.24 -5.64
N MET A 108 9.67 2.82 -6.80
CA MET A 108 10.06 1.57 -7.45
C MET A 108 11.53 1.58 -7.89
N LEU A 109 12.02 2.71 -8.43
CA LEU A 109 13.44 2.85 -8.79
C LEU A 109 14.34 2.64 -7.57
N LEU A 110 14.08 3.39 -6.48
CA LEU A 110 14.87 3.28 -5.25
C LEU A 110 14.74 1.88 -4.62
N GLY A 111 13.54 1.32 -4.60
CA GLY A 111 13.28 -0.03 -4.10
C GLY A 111 14.05 -1.09 -4.87
N THR A 112 14.11 -0.99 -6.20
CA THR A 112 14.83 -1.94 -7.05
C THR A 112 16.34 -1.83 -6.85
N LEU A 113 16.87 -0.60 -6.81
CA LEU A 113 18.31 -0.36 -6.55
C LEU A 113 18.74 -0.86 -5.18
N LEU A 114 17.92 -0.63 -4.15
CA LEU A 114 18.19 -1.11 -2.79
C LEU A 114 18.06 -2.63 -2.70
N SER A 115 17.01 -3.20 -3.31
CA SER A 115 16.80 -4.65 -3.33
C SER A 115 17.95 -5.38 -4.04
N GLY A 116 18.48 -4.83 -5.14
CA GLY A 116 19.64 -5.41 -5.82
C GLY A 116 20.87 -5.44 -4.92
N ARG A 117 21.18 -4.32 -4.24
CA ARG A 117 22.30 -4.27 -3.29
C ARG A 117 22.14 -5.23 -2.12
N ILE A 118 20.94 -5.32 -1.56
CA ILE A 118 20.62 -6.28 -0.49
C ILE A 118 20.82 -7.71 -1.00
N PHE A 119 20.30 -8.03 -2.18
CA PHE A 119 20.44 -9.35 -2.78
C PHE A 119 21.92 -9.76 -2.91
N ASP A 120 22.75 -8.87 -3.45
CA ASP A 120 24.19 -9.11 -3.60
C ASP A 120 24.91 -9.23 -2.25
N GLN A 121 24.56 -8.39 -1.27
CA GLN A 121 25.19 -8.40 0.05
C GLN A 121 24.91 -9.67 0.87
N TYR A 122 23.73 -10.27 0.69
CA TYR A 122 23.34 -11.50 1.40
C TYR A 122 23.60 -12.78 0.59
N GLN A 123 24.54 -12.73 -0.36
CA GLN A 123 25.02 -13.92 -1.05
C GLN A 123 25.88 -14.78 -0.11
N LEU A 124 25.58 -16.08 -0.04
CA LEU A 124 26.26 -17.06 0.80
C LEU A 124 27.33 -17.82 0.01
N ALA A 125 28.29 -18.39 0.73
CA ALA A 125 29.24 -19.34 0.14
C ALA A 125 28.47 -20.53 -0.47
N GLY A 126 28.71 -20.83 -1.74
CA GLY A 126 27.97 -21.85 -2.50
C GLY A 126 26.93 -21.31 -3.48
N GLY A 127 26.86 -19.98 -3.69
CA GLY A 127 26.02 -19.38 -4.73
C GLY A 127 24.53 -19.30 -4.39
N THR A 128 24.19 -19.49 -3.11
CA THR A 128 22.83 -19.29 -2.58
C THR A 128 22.73 -17.94 -1.88
N HIS A 129 21.56 -17.57 -1.37
CA HIS A 129 21.32 -16.32 -0.66
C HIS A 129 20.62 -16.56 0.68
N ASP A 130 20.89 -15.69 1.66
CA ASP A 130 20.11 -15.65 2.91
C ASP A 130 18.75 -14.99 2.65
N TRP A 131 17.82 -15.78 2.12
CA TRP A 131 16.45 -15.35 1.83
C TRP A 131 15.72 -14.81 3.06
N ARG A 132 16.01 -15.35 4.25
CA ARG A 132 15.38 -14.91 5.48
C ARG A 132 15.72 -13.46 5.77
N LEU A 133 17.01 -13.09 5.75
CA LEU A 133 17.42 -11.70 5.98
C LEU A 133 16.93 -10.76 4.86
N ILE A 134 16.98 -11.23 3.60
CA ILE A 134 16.47 -10.46 2.46
C ILE A 134 14.98 -10.10 2.65
N TRP A 135 14.15 -11.01 3.16
CA TRP A 135 12.72 -10.76 3.39
C TRP A 135 12.42 -10.05 4.73
N LEU A 136 13.26 -10.21 5.76
CA LEU A 136 13.08 -9.51 7.04
C LEU A 136 13.32 -8.00 6.93
N ILE A 137 14.20 -7.55 6.02
CA ILE A 137 14.44 -6.11 5.81
C ILE A 137 13.17 -5.37 5.37
N PRO A 138 12.47 -5.76 4.28
CA PRO A 138 11.21 -5.11 3.90
C PRO A 138 10.10 -5.38 4.92
N ALA A 139 10.12 -6.50 5.67
CA ALA A 139 9.21 -6.72 6.79
C ALA A 139 9.37 -5.63 7.88
N ALA A 140 10.60 -5.29 8.23
CA ALA A 140 10.90 -4.25 9.20
C ALA A 140 10.48 -2.86 8.70
N ILE A 141 10.72 -2.55 7.42
CA ILE A 141 10.25 -1.30 6.81
C ILE A 141 8.72 -1.21 6.85
N ALA A 142 8.02 -2.28 6.47
CA ALA A 142 6.56 -2.34 6.50
C ALA A 142 6.02 -2.17 7.93
N ALA A 143 6.67 -2.77 8.93
CA ALA A 143 6.31 -2.62 10.34
C ALA A 143 6.53 -1.17 10.82
N GLY A 144 7.61 -0.51 10.38
CA GLY A 144 7.86 0.90 10.67
C GLY A 144 6.77 1.82 10.09
N VAL A 145 6.36 1.57 8.84
CA VAL A 145 5.25 2.31 8.21
C VAL A 145 3.92 2.04 8.92
N LEU A 146 3.66 0.79 9.33
CA LEU A 146 2.48 0.46 10.13
C LEU A 146 2.47 1.22 11.46
N LEU A 147 3.61 1.23 12.17
CA LEU A 147 3.74 1.97 13.43
C LEU A 147 3.49 3.46 13.21
N PHE A 148 4.07 4.04 12.15
CA PHE A 148 3.80 5.43 11.76
C PHE A 148 2.30 5.67 11.55
N LEU A 149 1.60 4.83 10.79
CA LEU A 149 0.15 4.98 10.53
C LEU A 149 -0.70 4.87 11.81
N LEU A 150 -0.30 4.02 12.76
CA LEU A 150 -1.01 3.87 14.03
C LEU A 150 -0.82 5.08 14.95
N LEU A 151 0.41 5.62 14.99
CA LEU A 151 0.74 6.81 15.78
C LEU A 151 0.24 8.11 15.12
N PHE A 152 0.16 8.13 13.80
CA PHE A 152 -0.28 9.28 13.04
C PHE A 152 -1.76 9.56 13.28
N ARG A 153 -2.07 10.75 13.76
CA ARG A 153 -3.44 11.25 13.95
C ARG A 153 -3.72 12.32 12.91
N GLU A 154 -4.72 12.07 12.08
CA GLU A 154 -5.29 13.09 11.20
C GLU A 154 -5.84 14.22 12.09
N ARG A 155 -5.40 15.45 11.85
CA ARG A 155 -6.10 16.60 12.38
C ARG A 155 -7.41 16.72 11.58
N PRO A 156 -8.57 16.83 12.24
CA PRO A 156 -9.78 17.21 11.54
C PRO A 156 -9.48 18.46 10.72
N PRO A 157 -9.94 18.56 9.46
CA PRO A 157 -9.78 19.80 8.71
C PRO A 157 -10.32 20.90 9.63
N ALA A 158 -9.44 21.84 9.99
CA ALA A 158 -9.85 23.01 10.75
C ALA A 158 -11.04 23.56 9.98
N ARG A 159 -12.22 23.58 10.61
CA ARG A 159 -13.45 24.15 10.05
C ARG A 159 -13.02 25.43 9.36
N ALA A 160 -12.92 25.39 8.03
CA ALA A 160 -12.45 26.53 7.25
C ALA A 160 -13.31 27.69 7.74
N ALA A 161 -12.64 28.69 8.30
CA ALA A 161 -13.24 29.71 9.14
C ALA A 161 -14.61 30.08 8.57
N ALA A 162 -15.66 29.70 9.29
CA ALA A 162 -16.97 30.20 9.00
C ALA A 162 -16.87 31.73 9.09
N SER A 163 -17.31 32.42 8.05
CA SER A 163 -17.32 33.88 7.86
C SER A 163 -15.98 34.54 7.46
N VAL A 164 -15.74 34.66 6.15
CA VAL A 164 -15.02 35.84 5.60
C VAL A 164 -15.82 36.53 4.48
N TYR A 165 -16.91 35.94 3.98
CA TYR A 165 -17.88 36.70 3.18
C TYR A 165 -19.02 37.17 4.07
N PRO A 166 -19.13 38.47 4.39
CA PRO A 166 -20.41 38.99 4.81
C PRO A 166 -21.39 38.79 3.64
N ALA A 167 -22.50 38.11 3.93
CA ALA A 167 -23.68 38.23 3.09
C ALA A 167 -24.00 39.74 2.95
N THR A 168 -24.45 40.13 1.76
CA THR A 168 -24.89 41.48 1.33
C THR A 168 -23.79 42.41 0.78
N ALA A 169 -23.60 42.34 -0.53
CA ALA A 169 -23.56 43.53 -1.37
C ALA A 169 -24.54 43.28 -2.53
N SER A 170 -25.80 43.63 -2.28
CA SER A 170 -26.84 43.77 -3.29
C SER A 170 -26.32 44.67 -4.42
N LEU A 171 -26.14 44.10 -5.62
CA LEU A 171 -25.82 44.86 -6.84
C LEU A 171 -27.05 45.51 -7.48
N ALA A 172 -28.09 45.84 -6.70
CA ALA A 172 -29.33 46.45 -7.20
C ALA A 172 -29.39 47.98 -7.06
N GLU A 173 -28.31 48.66 -6.67
CA GLU A 173 -28.29 50.14 -6.53
C GLU A 173 -27.14 50.82 -7.29
N ALA A 174 -26.89 50.42 -8.53
CA ALA A 174 -26.18 51.27 -9.48
C ALA A 174 -27.16 51.68 -10.58
N LYS A 175 -27.74 52.87 -10.38
CA LYS A 175 -28.41 53.68 -11.40
C LYS A 175 -27.53 53.88 -12.63
#